data_AF-A0A1I5EJ50-F1
#
_entry.id   AF-A0A1I5EJ50-F1
#
_cell.length_a   1.000
_cell.length_b   1.000
_cell.length_c   1.000
_cell.angle_alpha   90.00
_cell.angle_beta   90.00
_cell.angle_gamma   90.00
#
_symmetry.space_group_name_H-M   'P 1'
#
loop_
_entity.id
_entity.type
_entity.pdbx_description
1 polymer ?
#
loop_
_entity_poly.entity_id
_entity_poly.type
_entity_poly.pdbx_seq_one_letter_code
_entity_poly.pdbx_strand_id
1 'polypeptide(L)'
;MKLSLIAAALVAAASLSACVVAPVGPVHGAAVYAAPIEPPVGVAIIGPTYVSPGPGWGWRYHPHYGWGWYNPHAGWHRGWR
;
A
#
# COMPACT_ATOMS: atom_id res chain seq x y z
N MET A 1 23.81 22.87 41.18
CA MET A 1 22.36 22.70 41.34
C MET A 1 21.56 23.22 40.13
N LYS A 2 21.76 24.47 39.68
CA LYS A 2 21.06 25.02 38.48
C LYS A 2 21.31 24.24 37.18
N LEU A 3 22.56 23.84 36.90
CA LEU A 3 22.91 23.03 35.73
C LEU A 3 22.25 21.64 35.72
N SER A 4 22.13 21.02 36.90
CA SER A 4 21.53 19.68 37.05
C SER A 4 20.02 19.70 36.78
N LEU A 5 19.33 20.78 37.16
CA LEU A 5 17.91 20.98 36.86
C LEU A 5 17.65 21.21 35.37
N ILE A 6 18.53 21.96 34.70
CA ILE A 6 18.42 22.21 33.25
C ILE A 6 18.63 20.90 32.48
N ALA A 7 19.61 20.08 32.89
CA ALA A 7 19.85 18.78 32.27
C ALA A 7 18.65 17.83 32.43
N ALA A 8 18.03 17.78 33.61
CA ALA A 8 16.85 16.96 33.86
C ALA A 8 15.65 17.40 33.01
N ALA A 9 15.44 18.72 32.85
CA ALA A 9 14.36 19.27 32.03
C ALA A 9 14.55 18.94 30.53
N LEU A 10 15.79 18.98 30.02
CA LEU A 10 16.10 18.62 28.64
C LEU A 10 15.83 17.14 28.35
N VAL A 11 16.23 16.24 29.26
CA VAL A 11 15.98 14.80 29.12
C VAL A 11 14.47 14.49 29.15
N ALA A 12 13.73 15.12 30.06
CA ALA A 12 12.28 14.96 30.13
C ALA A 12 11.59 15.46 28.84
N ALA A 13 11.98 16.64 28.33
CA ALA A 13 11.45 17.18 27.08
C ALA A 13 11.74 16.29 25.87
N ALA A 14 12.94 15.70 25.79
CA ALA A 14 13.31 14.78 24.72
C ALA A 14 12.53 13.45 24.75
N SER A 15 12.17 12.96 25.94
CA SER A 15 11.38 11.73 26.06
C SER A 15 9.91 11.90 25.64
N LEU A 16 9.36 13.11 25.74
CA LEU A 16 7.95 13.41 25.43
C LEU A 16 7.73 13.78 23.95
N SER A 17 8.79 14.08 23.19
CA SER A 17 8.69 14.45 21.76
C SER A 17 8.68 13.25 20.81
N ALA A 18 8.71 12.02 21.32
CA ALA A 18 8.76 10.79 20.53
C ALA A 18 7.39 10.32 19.99
N CYS A 19 6.46 11.24 19.73
CA CYS A 19 5.29 10.94 18.90
C CYS A 19 5.73 10.79 17.44
N VAL A 20 6.34 9.65 17.11
CA VAL A 20 6.62 9.26 15.74
C VAL A 20 5.30 8.89 15.09
N VAL A 21 4.77 9.81 14.29
CA VAL A 21 3.70 9.48 13.33
C VAL A 21 4.34 8.59 12.28
N ALA A 22 3.99 7.30 12.29
CA ALA A 22 4.36 6.41 11.20
C ALA A 22 3.83 7.03 9.89
N PRO A 23 4.67 7.27 8.87
CA PRO A 23 4.17 7.62 7.56
C PRO A 23 3.16 6.56 7.14
N VAL A 24 1.98 6.97 6.69
CA VAL A 24 1.10 6.11 5.88
C VAL A 24 1.76 5.89 4.53
N GLY A 25 2.89 5.18 4.53
CA GLY A 25 3.51 4.66 3.34
C GLY A 25 2.59 3.59 2.74
N PRO A 26 2.66 3.34 1.43
CA PRO A 26 1.91 2.26 0.81
C PRO A 26 2.19 0.98 1.58
N VAL A 27 1.14 0.45 2.21
CA VAL A 27 1.22 -0.74 3.05
C VAL A 27 1.73 -1.84 2.14
N HIS A 28 2.94 -2.37 2.40
CA HIS A 28 3.52 -3.48 1.64
C HIS A 28 2.82 -4.82 1.98
N GLY A 29 1.50 -4.79 2.12
CA GLY A 29 0.68 -5.88 2.64
C GLY A 29 -0.81 -5.55 2.78
N ALA A 30 -1.23 -4.28 2.61
CA ALA A 30 -2.62 -4.05 2.25
C ALA A 30 -2.76 -4.52 0.82
N ALA A 31 -3.76 -5.36 0.55
CA ALA A 31 -4.24 -5.53 -0.80
C ALA A 31 -4.29 -4.13 -1.42
N VAL A 32 -3.48 -3.90 -2.45
CA VAL A 32 -3.52 -2.67 -3.23
C VAL A 32 -4.91 -2.67 -3.85
N TYR A 33 -5.87 -2.14 -3.10
CA TYR A 33 -7.17 -1.75 -3.62
C TYR A 33 -6.81 -0.73 -4.68
N ALA A 34 -6.89 -1.21 -5.91
CA ALA A 34 -6.78 -0.47 -7.15
C ALA A 34 -5.96 0.81 -7.01
N ALA A 35 -4.71 0.81 -7.50
CA ALA A 35 -4.29 2.01 -8.22
C ALA A 35 -5.50 2.41 -9.09
N PRO A 36 -6.01 3.65 -9.05
CA PRO A 36 -7.22 4.02 -9.76
C PRO A 36 -6.90 3.95 -11.26
N ILE A 37 -6.95 2.75 -11.81
CA ILE A 37 -7.21 2.54 -13.20
C ILE A 37 -8.69 2.85 -13.24
N GLU A 38 -9.03 4.09 -13.60
CA GLU A 38 -10.39 4.40 -14.01
C GLU A 38 -10.78 3.31 -15.00
N PRO A 39 -11.74 2.44 -14.63
CA PRO A 39 -12.17 1.40 -15.54
C PRO A 39 -12.70 2.11 -16.80
N PRO A 40 -12.51 1.54 -18.00
CA PRO A 40 -13.14 2.08 -19.19
C PRO A 40 -14.63 2.30 -18.93
N VAL A 41 -15.18 3.44 -19.37
CA VAL A 41 -16.59 3.80 -19.15
C VAL A 41 -17.49 2.61 -19.53
N GLY A 42 -18.34 2.19 -18.60
CA GLY A 42 -19.22 1.03 -18.76
C GLY A 42 -18.71 -0.29 -18.20
N VAL A 43 -17.49 -0.33 -17.63
CA VAL A 43 -16.97 -1.52 -16.94
C VAL A 43 -17.16 -1.38 -15.44
N ALA A 44 -17.92 -2.32 -14.85
CA ALA A 44 -18.07 -2.41 -13.40
C ALA A 44 -16.74 -2.81 -12.74
N ILE A 45 -16.41 -2.20 -11.60
CA ILE A 45 -15.29 -2.63 -10.77
C ILE A 45 -15.71 -3.88 -10.00
N ILE A 46 -15.10 -5.02 -10.36
CA ILE A 46 -15.35 -6.30 -9.70
C ILE A 46 -14.14 -6.60 -8.84
N GLY A 47 -14.35 -6.96 -7.57
CA GLY A 47 -13.27 -7.37 -6.68
C GLY A 47 -12.61 -8.70 -7.11
N PRO A 48 -11.42 -9.02 -6.58
CA PRO A 48 -10.77 -10.29 -6.88
C PRO A 48 -11.64 -11.51 -6.57
N THR A 49 -11.77 -12.41 -7.55
CA THR A 49 -12.51 -13.67 -7.39
C THR A 49 -11.63 -14.82 -6.89
N TYR A 50 -10.33 -14.58 -6.75
CA TYR A 50 -9.36 -15.54 -6.24
C TYR A 50 -8.14 -14.82 -5.64
N VAL A 51 -7.37 -15.56 -4.85
CA VAL A 51 -6.22 -15.02 -4.10
C VAL A 51 -5.15 -14.39 -5.00
N SER A 52 -4.49 -13.36 -4.48
CA SER A 52 -3.34 -12.75 -5.15
C SER A 52 -2.21 -13.78 -5.30
N PRO A 53 -1.53 -13.87 -6.45
CA PRO A 53 -0.42 -14.79 -6.65
C PRO A 53 0.82 -14.44 -5.81
N GLY A 54 0.91 -13.20 -5.31
CA GLY A 54 1.99 -12.77 -4.43
C GLY A 54 2.25 -11.25 -4.47
N PRO A 55 3.36 -10.80 -3.88
CA PRO A 55 3.78 -9.40 -3.94
C PRO A 55 3.95 -8.90 -5.39
N GLY A 56 3.55 -7.66 -5.65
CA GLY A 56 3.68 -7.02 -6.97
C GLY A 56 2.58 -7.36 -7.99
N TRP A 57 1.60 -8.18 -7.62
CA TRP A 57 0.42 -8.44 -8.45
C TRP A 57 -0.69 -7.43 -8.14
N GLY A 58 -1.15 -6.71 -9.16
CA GLY A 58 -2.27 -5.77 -9.06
C GLY A 58 -3.53 -6.31 -9.75
N TRP A 59 -4.70 -6.03 -9.18
CA TRP A 59 -5.98 -6.38 -9.80
C TRP A 59 -6.33 -5.35 -10.88
N ARG A 60 -6.40 -5.78 -12.14
CA ARG A 60 -6.54 -4.90 -13.31
C ARG A 60 -7.57 -5.44 -14.30
N TYR A 61 -8.14 -4.55 -15.09
CA TYR A 61 -9.03 -4.92 -16.19
C TYR A 61 -8.25 -5.22 -17.47
N HIS A 62 -8.53 -6.37 -18.09
CA HIS A 62 -8.08 -6.76 -19.42
C HIS A 62 -9.25 -6.63 -20.42
N PRO A 63 -9.07 -5.97 -21.58
CA PRO A 63 -10.15 -5.75 -22.55
C PRO A 63 -10.85 -7.02 -23.04
N HIS A 64 -10.12 -8.14 -23.15
CA HIS A 64 -10.64 -9.39 -23.69
C HIS A 64 -11.07 -10.42 -22.63
N TYR A 65 -10.48 -10.38 -21.43
CA TYR A 65 -10.69 -11.41 -20.40
C TYR A 65 -11.29 -10.87 -19.10
N GLY A 66 -11.51 -9.56 -19.01
CA GLY A 66 -12.06 -8.92 -17.83
C GLY A 66 -11.04 -8.73 -16.71
N TRP A 67 -11.49 -8.83 -15.46
CA TRP A 67 -10.67 -8.53 -14.29
C TRP A 67 -9.74 -9.68 -13.89
N GLY A 68 -8.45 -9.40 -13.75
CA GLY A 68 -7.42 -10.39 -13.38
C GLY A 68 -6.21 -9.79 -12.69
N TRP A 69 -5.31 -10.65 -12.22
CA TRP A 69 -4.03 -10.20 -11.67
C TRP A 69 -3.02 -9.93 -12.78
N TYR A 70 -2.36 -8.79 -12.69
CA TYR A 70 -1.29 -8.39 -13.59
C TYR A 70 -0.04 -8.01 -12.81
N ASN A 71 1.11 -8.42 -13.33
CA ASN A 71 2.43 -8.04 -12.85
C ASN A 71 3.22 -7.41 -14.00
N PRO A 72 3.86 -6.23 -13.81
CA PRO A 72 4.64 -5.58 -14.86
C PRO A 72 5.78 -6.42 -15.44
N HIS A 73 6.33 -7.34 -14.66
CA HIS A 73 7.45 -8.21 -15.06
C HIS A 73 6.99 -9.59 -15.55
N ALA A 74 5.92 -10.15 -14.98
CA ALA A 74 5.42 -11.48 -15.31
C ALA A 74 4.19 -11.50 -16.25
N GLY A 75 3.61 -10.34 -16.56
CA GLY A 75 2.41 -10.21 -17.37
C GLY A 75 1.14 -10.59 -16.60
N TRP A 76 0.13 -11.09 -17.31
CA TRP A 76 -1.14 -11.50 -16.71
C TRP A 76 -1.07 -12.90 -16.11
N HIS A 77 -1.69 -13.04 -14.93
CA HIS A 77 -1.82 -14.32 -14.26
C HIS A 77 -2.77 -15.25 -15.05
N ARG A 78 -2.58 -16.57 -14.90
CA ARG A 78 -3.34 -17.62 -15.64
C ARG A 78 -3.19 -17.57 -17.16
N GLY A 79 -2.11 -16.99 -17.68
CA GLY A 79 -1.75 -17.09 -19.09
C GLY A 79 -2.64 -16.28 -20.04
N TRP A 80 -3.26 -15.21 -19.55
CA TRP A 80 -3.98 -14.27 -20.39
C TRP A 80 -2.99 -13.53 -21.30
N ARG A 81 -3.27 -13.48 -22.60
CA ARG A 81 -2.42 -12.85 -23.62
C ARG A 81 -3.25 -11.92 -24.50
#